data_AF-A0A8T4MRC4-F1
#
_entry.id   AF-A0A8T4MRC4-F1
#
_cell.length_a   1.000
_cell.length_b   1.000
_cell.length_c   1.000
_cell.angle_alpha   90.00
_cell.angle_beta   90.00
_cell.angle_gamma   90.00
#
_symmetry.space_group_name_H-M   'P 1'
#
loop_
_entity.id
_entity.type
_entity.pdbx_description
1 polymer ?
#
loop_
_entity_poly.entity_id
_entity_poly.type
_entity_poly.pdbx_seq_one_letter_code
_entity_poly.pdbx_strand_id
1 'polypeptide(L)' 'MNREIRPQYYTPCGVGILRETSREAFKNKPEKFNTLQESLNSIQSRIKQPVSNYTDKSAILKIRKSQIKLNQFI' A
#
# COMPACT_ATOMS: atom_id res chain seq x y z
N MET A 1 13.24 -0.97 -4.47
CA MET A 1 12.89 0.43 -4.09
C MET A 1 11.68 0.83 -4.90
N ASN A 2 10.56 1.17 -4.25
CA ASN A 2 9.34 1.52 -4.97
C ASN A 2 9.50 2.88 -5.66
N ARG A 3 9.19 2.89 -6.95
CA ARG A 3 9.32 4.08 -7.79
C ARG A 3 8.06 4.93 -7.65
N GLU A 4 8.24 6.19 -7.29
CA GLU A 4 7.16 7.17 -7.20
C GLU A 4 7.27 8.18 -8.34
N ILE A 5 6.12 8.57 -8.89
CA ILE A 5 6.03 9.66 -9.86
C ILE A 5 6.15 10.98 -9.07
N ARG A 6 7.23 11.71 -9.27
CA ARG A 6 7.49 13.01 -8.63
C ARG A 6 7.77 14.08 -9.70
N PRO A 7 7.57 15.37 -9.41
CA PRO A 7 7.86 16.44 -10.37
C PRO A 7 9.32 16.45 -10.85
N GLN A 8 10.26 16.05 -9.98
CA GLN A 8 11.69 15.92 -10.31
C GLN A 8 11.99 14.70 -11.19
N TYR A 9 10.99 13.88 -11.47
CA TYR A 9 11.12 12.63 -12.18
C TYR A 9 10.77 12.83 -13.68
N TYR A 10 11.74 13.37 -14.43
CA TYR A 10 11.57 13.76 -15.84
C TYR A 10 11.76 12.60 -16.84
N THR A 11 12.52 11.57 -16.48
CA THR A 11 12.92 10.53 -17.45
C THR A 11 11.84 9.46 -17.62
N PRO A 12 11.27 9.26 -18.82
CA PRO A 12 10.30 8.21 -19.07
C PRO A 12 11.00 6.84 -19.05
N CYS A 13 11.13 6.23 -17.87
CA CYS A 13 11.45 4.81 -17.83
C CYS A 13 10.13 4.06 -17.98
N GLY A 14 10.04 3.21 -18.99
CA GLY A 14 8.88 2.38 -19.24
C GLY A 14 8.55 1.45 -18.07
N VAL A 15 7.54 0.61 -18.28
CA VAL A 15 6.95 -0.26 -17.26
C VAL A 15 7.86 -1.41 -16.77
N GLY A 16 9.01 -1.64 -17.40
CA GLY A 16 9.93 -2.75 -17.08
C GLY A 16 10.43 -2.73 -15.63
N ILE A 17 10.83 -1.56 -15.13
CA ILE A 17 11.35 -1.39 -13.75
C ILE A 17 10.26 -1.70 -12.73
N LEU A 18 9.01 -1.28 -12.99
CA LEU A 18 7.88 -1.58 -12.11
C LEU A 18 7.62 -3.09 -12.05
N ARG A 19 7.64 -3.77 -13.20
CA ARG A 19 7.45 -5.21 -13.28
C ARG A 19 8.52 -5.99 -12.53
N GLU A 20 9.78 -5.61 -12.67
CA GLU A 20 10.86 -6.31 -11.98
C GLU A 20 10.83 -6.05 -10.48
N THR A 21 10.59 -4.79 -10.07
CA THR A 21 10.44 -4.44 -8.65
C THR A 21 9.28 -5.22 -8.01
N SER A 22 8.15 -5.36 -8.71
CA SER A 22 7.03 -6.17 -8.24
C SER A 22 7.42 -7.65 -8.15
N ARG A 23 8.08 -8.21 -9.16
CA ARG A 23 8.54 -9.61 -9.17
C ARG A 23 9.45 -9.90 -7.99
N GLU A 24 10.41 -9.02 -7.72
CA GLU A 24 11.31 -9.13 -6.56
C GLU A 24 10.55 -9.04 -5.23
N ALA A 25 9.59 -8.11 -5.12
CA ALA A 25 8.76 -8.00 -3.92
C ALA A 25 7.98 -9.29 -3.62
N PHE A 26 7.45 -9.96 -4.65
CA PHE A 26 6.73 -11.23 -4.51
C PHE A 26 7.63 -12.45 -4.25
N LYS A 27 8.94 -12.38 -4.54
CA LYS A 27 9.89 -13.44 -4.17
C LYS A 27 10.17 -13.48 -2.67
N ASN A 28 10.05 -12.33 -1.99
CA ASN A 28 10.31 -12.20 -0.57
C ASN A 28 9.09 -12.62 0.26
N LYS A 29 9.32 -13.07 1.51
CA LYS A 29 8.21 -13.39 2.43
C LYS A 29 7.42 -12.13 2.75
N PRO A 30 6.07 -12.18 2.75
CA PRO A 30 5.26 -11.02 3.08
C PRO A 30 5.38 -10.66 4.56
N GLU A 31 5.47 -9.38 4.85
CA GLU A 31 5.39 -8.85 6.22
C GLU A 31 3.95 -9.03 6.74
N LYS A 32 3.82 -9.52 7.98
CA LYS A 32 2.53 -9.67 8.67
C LYS A 32 2.43 -8.65 9.79
N PHE A 33 1.27 -8.03 9.92
CA PHE A 33 0.97 -7.01 10.93
C PHE A 33 -0.29 -7.41 11.69
N ASN A 34 -0.33 -7.07 12.98
CA ASN A 34 -1.48 -7.37 13.83
C ASN A 34 -2.55 -6.29 13.67
N THR A 35 -2.14 -5.05 13.40
CA THR A 35 -3.05 -3.92 13.24
C THR A 35 -2.93 -3.27 11.86
N LEU A 36 -4.02 -2.63 11.44
CA LEU A 36 -4.01 -1.81 10.23
C LEU A 36 -3.04 -0.61 10.38
N GLN A 37 -2.92 -0.04 11.57
CA GLN A 37 -2.03 1.09 11.79
C GLN A 37 -0.56 0.70 11.63
N GLU A 38 -0.15 -0.47 12.14
CA GLU A 38 1.21 -1.00 11.96
C GLU A 38 1.56 -1.18 10.47
N SER A 39 0.63 -1.73 9.68
CA SER A 39 0.87 -1.92 8.26
C SER A 39 0.95 -0.58 7.51
N LEU A 40 0.11 0.39 7.84
CA LEU A 40 0.17 1.73 7.25
C LEU A 40 1.47 2.47 7.63
N ASN A 41 1.93 2.34 8.88
CA ASN A 41 3.21 2.91 9.32
C ASN A 41 4.40 2.29 8.56
N SER A 42 4.38 0.97 8.37
CA SER A 42 5.39 0.26 7.57
C SER A 42 5.36 0.67 6.09
N ILE A 43 4.18 0.97 5.53
CA ILE A 43 4.10 1.53 4.17
C ILE A 43 4.69 2.94 4.13
N GLN A 44 4.33 3.81 5.09
CA GLN A 44 4.80 5.20 5.14
C GLN A 44 6.32 5.31 5.26
N SER A 45 7.01 4.36 5.91
CA SER A 45 8.48 4.37 5.97
C SER A 45 9.15 4.11 4.62
N ARG A 46 8.45 3.47 3.67
CA ARG A 46 8.96 3.12 2.34
C ARG A 46 8.58 4.13 1.25
N ILE A 47 7.51 4.90 1.45
CA ILE A 47 7.02 5.90 0.50
C ILE A 47 7.25 7.32 1.04
N LYS A 48 7.67 8.24 0.17
CA LYS A 48 7.81 9.65 0.54
C LYS A 48 6.47 10.38 0.49
N GLN A 49 5.54 9.91 -0.35
CA GLN A 49 4.20 10.47 -0.39
C GLN A 49 3.42 10.11 0.89
N PRO A 50 2.60 11.01 1.43
CA PRO A 50 1.72 10.69 2.55
C PRO A 50 0.78 9.53 2.20
N VAL A 51 0.73 8.50 3.06
CA VAL A 51 -0.17 7.36 2.91
C VAL A 51 -1.63 7.81 2.90
N SER A 52 -1.95 8.94 3.55
CA SER A 52 -3.29 9.57 3.54
C SER A 52 -3.87 9.70 2.14
N ASN A 53 -3.04 10.11 1.17
CA ASN A 53 -3.45 10.32 -0.22
C ASN A 53 -4.10 9.08 -0.85
N TYR A 54 -3.71 7.89 -0.38
CA TYR A 54 -4.23 6.60 -0.82
C TYR A 54 -5.35 6.09 0.09
N THR A 55 -5.24 6.27 1.41
CA THR A 55 -6.24 5.77 2.36
C THR A 55 -7.59 6.48 2.18
N ASP A 56 -7.56 7.78 1.88
CA ASP A 56 -8.78 8.60 1.73
C ASP A 56 -9.59 8.18 0.49
N LYS A 57 -8.88 7.69 -0.54
CA LYS A 57 -9.47 7.19 -1.79
C LYS A 57 -9.76 5.69 -1.78
N SER A 58 -9.31 4.96 -0.76
CA SER A 58 -9.40 3.50 -0.73
C SER A 58 -10.84 3.02 -0.50
N ALA A 59 -11.42 2.36 -1.51
CA ALA A 59 -12.71 1.69 -1.39
C ALA A 59 -12.66 0.54 -0.37
N ILE A 60 -11.55 -0.20 -0.31
CA ILE A 60 -11.37 -1.35 0.58
C ILE A 60 -11.42 -0.92 2.04
N LEU A 61 -10.78 0.20 2.40
CA LEU A 61 -10.81 0.71 3.76
C LEU A 61 -12.21 1.18 4.16
N LYS A 62 -12.99 1.73 3.23
CA LYS A 62 -14.40 2.08 3.47
C LYS A 62 -15.23 0.84 3.76
N ILE A 63 -15.10 -0.20 2.93
CA ILE A 63 -15.82 -1.47 3.11
C ILE A 63 -15.45 -2.13 4.45
N ARG A 64 -14.16 -2.15 4.80
CA ARG A 64 -13.70 -2.71 6.07
C ARG A 64 -14.30 -1.98 7.28
N LYS A 65 -14.48 -0.66 7.21
CA LYS A 65 -15.10 0.13 8.30
C LYS A 65 -16.59 -0.18 8.46
N SER A 66 -17.30 -0.49 7.38
CA SER A 66 -18.72 -0.88 7.41
C SER A 66 -18.96 -2.34 7.79
N GLN A 67 -17.91 -3.16 7.85
CA GLN A 67 -18.03 -4.59 8.13
C GLN A 67 -18.31 -4.83 9.62
N ILE A 68 -19.44 -5.45 9.91
CA ILE A 68 -19.85 -5.90 11.25
C ILE A 68 -19.61 -7.40 11.42
N LYS A 69 -19.39 -7.83 12.66
CA LYS A 69 -19.22 -9.26 12.98
C LYS A 69 -20.59 -9.92 13.08
N LEU A 70 -20.71 -11.16 12.60
CA LEU A 70 -21.96 -11.92 12.68
C LEU A 70 -22.41 -12.13 14.14
N ASN A 71 -21.47 -12.24 15.07
CA ASN A 71 -21.72 -12.32 16.52
C ASN A 71 -22.44 -11.10 17.11
N GLN A 72 -22.59 -10.00 16.36
CA GLN A 72 -23.37 -8.85 16.81
C GLN A 72 -24.89 -9.07 16.67
N PHE A 73 -25.30 -10.14 15.99
CA PHE A 73 -26.70 -10.50 15.73
C PHE A 73 -27.21 -11.73 16.49
N ILE A 74 -26.35 -12.37 17.28
CA ILE A 74 -26.67 -13.54 18.12
C ILE A 74 -26.58 -13.09 19.57
#